data_AF-A0A0D6AL94-F1
#
_entry.id   AF-A0A0D6AL94-F1
#
_cell.length_a   1.000
_cell.length_b   1.000
_cell.length_c   1.000
_cell.angle_alpha   90.00
_cell.angle_beta   90.00
_cell.angle_gamma   90.00
#
_symmetry.space_group_name_H-M   'P 1'
#
loop_
_entity.id
_entity.type
_entity.pdbx_description
1 polymer ?
#
loop_
_entity_poly.entity_id
_entity_poly.type
_entity_poly.pdbx_seq_one_letter_code
_entity_poly.pdbx_strand_id
1 'polypeptide(L)' 'MNLEFLVEEASLKEALQNLLPKILPSEITFNIHDFRGKEDLLKKLPNRLKGYKAWIPNDYKIIVMIDEDREDCLKLGDF' A
#
# COMPACT_ATOMS: atom_id res chain seq x y z
N MET A 1 -8.11 -3.89 -14.01
CA MET A 1 -7.95 -3.02 -12.84
C MET A 1 -7.05 -3.72 -11.86
N ASN A 2 -5.97 -3.06 -11.46
CA ASN A 2 -4.96 -3.65 -10.59
C ASN A 2 -4.78 -2.82 -9.33
N LEU A 3 -4.68 -3.49 -8.18
CA LEU A 3 -4.48 -2.85 -6.89
C LEU A 3 -3.02 -3.02 -6.43
N GLU A 4 -2.34 -1.93 -6.13
CA GLU A 4 -0.99 -1.95 -5.58
C GLU A 4 -1.07 -1.56 -4.09
N PHE A 5 -0.90 -2.54 -3.21
CA PHE A 5 -0.88 -2.33 -1.76
C PHE A 5 0.53 -2.01 -1.29
N LEU A 6 0.69 -0.89 -0.59
CA LEU A 6 1.90 -0.49 0.11
C LEU A 6 1.60 -0.57 1.61
N VAL A 7 2.14 -1.59 2.27
CA VAL A 7 1.79 -1.93 3.65
C VAL A 7 2.98 -1.74 4.58
N GLU A 8 2.71 -1.27 5.78
CA GLU A 8 3.73 -0.94 6.77
C GLU A 8 4.71 -2.09 7.08
N GLU A 9 4.18 -3.31 7.22
CA GLU A 9 4.96 -4.46 7.69
C GLU A 9 4.55 -5.79 7.04
N ALA A 10 5.41 -6.80 7.22
CA ALA A 10 5.24 -8.13 6.64
C ALA A 10 3.98 -8.85 7.14
N SER A 11 3.56 -8.63 8.39
CA SER A 11 2.39 -9.31 8.96
C SER A 11 1.10 -8.95 8.21
N LEU A 12 0.92 -7.66 7.90
CA LEU A 12 -0.23 -7.15 7.15
C LEU A 12 -0.23 -7.68 5.72
N LYS A 13 0.95 -7.80 5.09
CA LYS A 13 1.07 -8.44 3.78
C LYS A 13 0.58 -9.89 3.80
N GLU A 14 1.00 -10.68 4.77
CA GLU A 14 0.57 -12.08 4.88
C GLU A 14 -0.94 -12.18 5.16
N ALA A 15 -1.49 -11.28 5.98
CA ALA A 15 -2.93 -11.19 6.19
C ALA A 15 -3.69 -10.89 4.89
N LEU A 16 -3.24 -9.88 4.11
CA LEU A 16 -3.87 -9.50 2.85
C LEU A 16 -3.77 -10.59 1.78
N GLN A 17 -2.65 -11.32 1.69
CA GLN A 17 -2.53 -12.46 0.77
C GLN A 17 -3.62 -13.51 0.99
N ASN A 18 -4.07 -13.69 2.23
CA ASN A 18 -5.13 -14.64 2.60
C ASN A 18 -6.54 -14.05 2.49
N LEU A 19 -6.69 -12.74 2.70
CA LEU A 19 -7.99 -12.07 2.74
C LEU A 19 -8.46 -11.58 1.37
N LEU A 20 -7.57 -10.96 0.59
CA LEU A 20 -7.93 -10.33 -0.69
C LEU A 20 -8.57 -11.29 -1.70
N PRO A 21 -8.11 -12.55 -1.87
CA PRO A 21 -8.77 -13.50 -2.77
C PRO A 21 -10.22 -13.84 -2.41
N LYS A 22 -10.63 -13.59 -1.16
CA LYS A 22 -11.99 -13.85 -0.66
C LYS A 22 -12.90 -12.63 -0.75
N ILE A 23 -12.31 -11.43 -0.82
CA ILE A 23 -13.01 -10.15 -0.80
C ILE A 23 -13.13 -9.58 -2.22
N LEU A 24 -12.08 -9.73 -3.03
CA LEU A 24 -12.01 -9.16 -4.36
C LEU A 24 -12.68 -10.07 -5.40
N PRO A 25 -13.41 -9.49 -6.37
CA PRO A 25 -13.80 -10.19 -7.59
C PRO A 25 -12.60 -10.78 -8.34
N SER A 26 -12.82 -11.85 -9.08
CA SER A 26 -11.80 -12.59 -9.85
C SER A 26 -11.08 -11.76 -10.91
N GLU A 27 -11.71 -10.67 -11.38
CA GLU A 27 -11.18 -9.81 -12.44
C GLU A 27 -10.20 -8.76 -11.91
N ILE A 28 -10.12 -8.58 -10.59
CA ILE A 28 -9.20 -7.65 -9.94
C ILE A 28 -7.93 -8.40 -9.58
N THR A 29 -6.79 -7.94 -10.12
CA THR A 29 -5.49 -8.42 -9.67
C THR A 29 -4.91 -7.48 -8.62
N PHE A 30 -4.00 -7.99 -7.80
CA PHE A 30 -3.35 -7.18 -6.77
C PHE A 30 -1.90 -7.59 -6.55
N ASN A 31 -1.08 -6.63 -6.13
CA ASN A 31 0.26 -6.85 -5.60
C ASN A 31 0.35 -6.22 -4.21
N ILE A 32 1.20 -6.78 -3.36
CA ILE A 32 1.44 -6.27 -2.01
C ILE A 32 2.93 -6.09 -1.78
N HIS A 33 3.32 -4.89 -1.39
CA HIS A 33 4.68 -4.55 -1.02
C HIS A 33 4.73 -4.10 0.44
N ASP A 34 5.42 -4.89 1.25
CA ASP A 34 5.68 -4.61 2.65
C ASP A 34 6.93 -3.74 2.83
N PHE A 35 6.89 -2.90 3.86
CA PHE A 35 8.01 -2.11 4.35
C PHE A 35 8.49 -2.63 5.71
N ARG A 36 9.49 -1.94 6.30
CA ARG A 36 10.03 -2.27 7.62
C ARG A 36 9.56 -1.26 8.67
N GLY A 37 8.25 -1.10 8.79
CA GLY A 37 7.60 -0.13 9.67
C GLY A 37 7.34 1.21 8.99
N LYS A 38 6.55 2.04 9.67
CA LYS A 38 6.04 3.33 9.20
C LYS A 38 7.11 4.28 8.68
N GLU A 39 8.21 4.44 9.42
CA GLU A 39 9.29 5.35 9.00
C GLU A 39 9.90 4.94 7.66
N ASP A 40 10.13 3.64 7.44
CA ASP A 40 10.68 3.12 6.19
C ASP A 40 9.70 3.32 5.03
N LEU A 41 8.40 3.09 5.28
CA LEU A 41 7.33 3.32 4.32
C LEU A 41 7.30 4.79 3.90
N LEU A 42 7.17 5.71 4.86
CA LEU A 42 7.04 7.14 4.58
C LEU A 42 8.28 7.71 3.88
N LYS A 43 9.47 7.25 4.26
CA LYS A 43 10.72 7.66 3.62
C LYS A 43 10.82 7.22 2.16
N LYS A 44 10.30 6.04 1.81
CA LYS A 44 10.42 5.46 0.47
C LYS A 44 9.23 5.79 -0.44
N LEU A 45 8.07 6.08 0.15
CA LEU A 45 6.82 6.31 -0.57
C LEU A 45 6.93 7.38 -1.67
N PRO A 46 7.50 8.58 -1.45
CA PRO A 46 7.58 9.60 -2.50
C PRO A 46 8.36 9.15 -3.73
N ASN A 47 9.49 8.47 -3.54
CA ASN A 47 10.31 7.98 -4.65
C ASN A 47 9.59 6.86 -5.41
N ARG A 48 8.85 6.00 -4.70
CA ARG A 48 8.07 4.93 -5.32
C ARG A 48 6.89 5.46 -6.14
N LEU A 49 6.15 6.43 -5.61
CA LEU A 49 5.05 7.10 -6.32
C LEU A 49 5.54 7.85 -7.57
N LYS A 50 6.70 8.54 -7.48
CA LYS A 50 7.36 9.12 -8.66
C LYS A 50 7.72 8.06 -9.71
N GLY A 51 8.18 6.90 -9.26
CA GLY A 51 8.41 5.73 -10.11
C GLY A 51 7.13 5.30 -10.81
N TYR A 52 6.03 5.08 -10.08
CA TYR A 52 4.74 4.70 -10.66
C TYR A 52 4.23 5.68 -11.71
N LYS A 53 4.36 6.99 -11.47
CA LYS A 53 3.97 8.00 -12.46
C LYS A 53 4.62 7.77 -13.84
N ALA A 54 5.82 7.20 -13.89
CA ALA A 54 6.53 6.98 -15.14
C ALA A 54 6.02 5.76 -15.96
N TRP A 55 5.33 4.80 -15.33
CA TRP A 55 5.01 3.52 -16.00
C TRP A 55 3.65 2.92 -15.70
N ILE A 56 2.91 3.42 -14.69
CA ILE A 56 1.70 2.76 -14.22
C ILE A 56 0.51 3.05 -15.17
N PRO A 57 -0.21 2.01 -15.63
CA PRO A 57 -1.43 2.19 -16.41
C PRO A 57 -2.55 2.90 -15.62
N ASN A 58 -3.46 3.56 -16.34
CA ASN A 58 -4.57 4.32 -15.73
C ASN A 58 -5.56 3.46 -14.92
N ASP A 59 -5.58 2.15 -15.12
CA ASP A 59 -6.47 1.22 -14.42
C ASP A 59 -5.87 0.70 -13.10
N TYR A 60 -4.74 1.25 -12.64
CA TYR A 60 -4.18 0.95 -11.34
C TYR A 60 -4.77 1.84 -10.24
N LYS A 61 -4.89 1.27 -9.04
CA LYS A 61 -5.16 2.00 -7.80
C LYS A 61 -4.09 1.65 -6.77
N ILE A 62 -3.52 2.66 -6.16
CA ILE A 62 -2.50 2.50 -5.12
C ILE A 62 -3.20 2.66 -3.77
N ILE A 63 -2.99 1.71 -2.87
CA ILE A 63 -3.59 1.66 -1.54
C ILE A 63 -2.44 1.64 -0.54
N VAL A 64 -2.33 2.67 0.28
CA VAL A 64 -1.32 2.76 1.34
C VAL A 64 -1.98 2.43 2.67
N MET A 65 -1.44 1.46 3.41
CA MET A 65 -1.94 1.04 4.72
C MET A 65 -0.83 1.22 5.76
N ILE A 66 -1.13 2.02 6.78
CA ILE A 66 -0.25 2.36 7.91
C ILE A 66 -1.07 2.14 9.17
N ASP A 67 -0.47 1.54 10.19
CA ASP A 67 -1.14 1.35 11.47
C ASP A 67 -1.23 2.67 12.24
N GLU A 68 -2.34 2.86 12.96
CA GLU A 68 -2.62 4.11 13.66
C GLU A 68 -1.67 4.31 14.85
N ASP A 69 -1.20 3.23 15.48
CA ASP A 69 -0.27 3.19 16.63
C ASP A 69 -0.54 4.19 17.78
N ARG A 70 -1.75 4.79 17.82
CA ARG A 70 -2.16 5.91 18.70
C ARG A 70 -1.43 7.23 18.46
N GLU A 71 -0.90 7.45 17.26
CA GLU A 71 -0.36 8.74 16.83
C GLU A 71 -1.46 9.67 16.27
N ASP A 72 -1.23 10.99 16.30
CA ASP A 72 -2.19 11.99 15.83
C ASP A 72 -2.38 11.94 14.30
N CYS A 73 -3.53 11.42 13.85
CA CYS A 73 -3.91 11.23 12.44
C CYS A 73 -3.88 12.51 11.60
N LEU A 74 -4.01 13.69 12.22
CA LEU A 74 -3.94 14.97 11.50
C LEU A 74 -2.52 15.29 11.01
N LYS A 75 -1.49 14.68 11.62
CA LYS A 75 -0.09 14.86 11.19
C LYS A 75 0.31 13.94 10.03
N LEU A 76 -0.52 12.95 9.70
CA LEU A 76 -0.25 11.96 8.66
C LEU A 76 -0.72 12.39 7.25
N GLY A 77 -1.33 13.57 7.11
CA GLY A 77 -1.82 14.10 5.82
C GLY A 77 -0.83 14.99 5.06
N ASP A 78 0.27 15.41 5.69
CA ASP A 78 1.19 16.43 5.15
C ASP A 78 2.35 15.83 4.32
N PHE A 79 2.04 14.91 3.39
CA PHE A 79 3.02 14.26 2.49
C PHE A 79 3.07 14.85 1.07
#